data_AF-A0AAW6VSA4-F1
#
_entry.id   AF-A0AAW6VSA4-F1
#
_cell.length_a   1.000
_cell.length_b   1.000
_cell.length_c   1.000
_cell.angle_alpha   90.00
_cell.angle_beta   90.00
_cell.angle_gamma   90.00
#
_symmetry.space_group_name_H-M   'P 1'
#
loop_
_entity.id
_entity.type
_entity.pdbx_description
1 polymer ?
#
loop_
_entity_poly.entity_id
_entity_poly.type
_entity_poly.pdbx_seq_one_letter_code
_entity_poly.pdbx_strand_id
1 'polypeptide(L)'
;MKRILLLSSSIGLSTLLFTGCNVVKHSVTYPAYLNASNMDGTKARMYSEKYGLHGGYLKLMEEQEWEGDIKNINNFDEKKQIEMIKQNALLIERINNPSELLQLEAVSQDWSNIMYIKNPTDKVKKLAFGNEDNLLKTIREYPSMIKHIDNPSENLQLEALKFGGSYIEYIKEPSPNVQLKAVKSQGLNIKYIKNPSELIKSEAVRNNWRSISYIENPNETLQIEAVKKDWEAIKYIKNPTHSVKFEASKNAKMVRTDHKIKEYVLLDKYIKIEIKDDNEYSIKNLTNQFININNISFYYGKDSKGNDIYSTESFTLPPNSIKGLSFTHPQYVLYDKGPHVNFGFAVNYSIGTKNLEAYKVNKYLITEFIKYEKY
;
A
#
# COMPACT_ATOMS: atom_id res chain seq x y z
N MET A 1 -21.07 -71.24 -16.29
CA MET A 1 -21.19 -71.38 -14.81
C MET A 1 -20.47 -70.21 -14.15
N LYS A 2 -21.19 -69.49 -13.28
CA LYS A 2 -20.77 -68.63 -12.14
C LYS A 2 -19.73 -67.50 -12.30
N ARG A 3 -20.25 -66.28 -12.07
CA ARG A 3 -19.70 -65.02 -11.51
C ARG A 3 -18.62 -65.16 -10.41
N ILE A 4 -17.82 -64.08 -10.24
CA ILE A 4 -17.55 -63.23 -9.02
C ILE A 4 -16.15 -62.55 -9.18
N LEU A 5 -16.04 -61.20 -9.33
CA LEU A 5 -15.63 -60.14 -8.33
C LEU A 5 -14.28 -60.43 -7.62
N LEU A 6 -13.28 -59.55 -7.35
CA LEU A 6 -13.17 -58.08 -7.14
C LEU A 6 -11.67 -57.69 -6.88
N LEU A 7 -11.37 -56.38 -7.01
CA LEU A 7 -10.39 -55.54 -6.25
C LEU A 7 -8.87 -55.66 -6.54
N SER A 8 -8.27 -54.58 -7.07
CA SER A 8 -7.40 -53.56 -6.40
C SER A 8 -5.92 -53.99 -6.43
N SER A 9 -4.90 -53.17 -6.71
CA SER A 9 -4.61 -51.81 -6.29
C SER A 9 -3.41 -51.24 -7.08
N SER A 10 -3.45 -49.91 -7.29
CA SER A 10 -2.39 -48.89 -7.35
C SER A 10 -0.89 -49.27 -7.28
N ILE A 11 -0.09 -48.44 -8.00
CA ILE A 11 1.34 -48.00 -7.85
C ILE A 11 2.01 -48.21 -9.22
N GLY A 12 2.39 -47.21 -10.03
CA GLY A 12 3.17 -46.01 -9.73
C GLY A 12 4.60 -46.26 -10.22
N LEU A 13 5.04 -45.59 -11.29
CA LEU A 13 6.40 -45.04 -11.48
C LEU A 13 6.60 -44.47 -12.89
N SER A 14 7.20 -43.29 -12.91
CA SER A 14 7.83 -42.59 -14.02
C SER A 14 9.13 -43.29 -14.47
N THR A 15 9.46 -43.27 -15.77
CA THR A 15 10.71 -42.73 -16.38
C THR A 15 10.96 -43.27 -17.82
N LEU A 16 11.09 -42.33 -18.77
CA LEU A 16 12.14 -42.19 -19.81
C LEU A 16 12.59 -43.41 -20.66
N LEU A 17 12.43 -43.33 -21.99
CA LEU A 17 13.52 -43.02 -22.95
C LEU A 17 13.12 -43.19 -24.43
N PHE A 18 13.80 -42.37 -25.24
CA PHE A 18 13.77 -42.20 -26.68
C PHE A 18 13.99 -43.47 -27.51
N THR A 19 13.44 -43.48 -28.74
CA THR A 19 14.14 -43.61 -30.04
C THR A 19 13.03 -43.66 -31.11
N GLY A 20 13.01 -42.82 -32.13
CA GLY A 20 13.90 -42.91 -33.29
C GLY A 20 12.99 -42.76 -34.51
N CYS A 21 13.21 -41.70 -35.28
CA CYS A 21 12.38 -41.26 -36.39
C CYS A 21 12.42 -42.27 -37.56
N ASN A 22 11.28 -42.50 -38.22
CA ASN A 22 11.21 -42.83 -39.65
C ASN A 22 9.77 -42.70 -40.13
N VAL A 23 9.47 -41.67 -40.93
CA VAL A 23 8.34 -41.71 -41.86
C VAL A 23 8.82 -41.26 -43.23
N VAL A 24 8.84 -42.23 -44.13
CA VAL A 24 8.99 -42.10 -45.58
C VAL A 24 7.65 -41.68 -46.18
N LYS A 25 7.72 -40.88 -47.26
CA LYS A 25 6.67 -40.55 -48.24
C LYS A 25 5.53 -41.58 -48.35
N HIS A 26 4.28 -41.11 -48.29
CA HIS A 26 3.39 -41.07 -49.47
C HIS A 26 2.02 -40.43 -49.17
N SER A 27 1.62 -39.60 -50.13
CA SER A 27 0.29 -39.04 -50.40
C SER A 27 -0.87 -40.03 -50.31
N VAL A 28 -1.99 -39.68 -49.66
CA VAL A 28 -3.37 -39.95 -50.12
C VAL A 28 -4.34 -38.91 -49.53
N THR A 29 -5.30 -38.52 -50.35
CA THR A 29 -6.33 -37.47 -50.23
C THR A 29 -7.60 -37.82 -49.43
N TYR A 30 -8.28 -36.76 -48.93
CA TYR A 30 -9.71 -36.60 -48.54
C TYR A 30 -10.19 -37.20 -47.18
N PRO A 31 -11.36 -36.77 -46.63
CA PRO A 31 -11.79 -35.46 -46.11
C PRO A 31 -12.28 -35.54 -44.64
N ALA A 32 -12.80 -34.42 -44.13
CA ALA A 32 -13.72 -34.30 -42.99
C ALA A 32 -13.11 -34.19 -41.58
N TYR A 33 -13.48 -33.06 -40.94
CA TYR A 33 -13.69 -32.92 -39.50
C TYR A 33 -12.75 -33.69 -38.58
N LEU A 34 -11.61 -33.08 -38.22
CA LEU A 34 -10.86 -33.52 -37.05
C LEU A 34 -11.04 -32.53 -35.90
N ASN A 35 -11.97 -32.95 -35.05
CA ASN A 35 -12.15 -32.62 -33.65
C ASN A 35 -10.80 -32.33 -32.97
N ALA A 36 -10.74 -31.21 -32.26
CA ALA A 36 -9.59 -30.69 -31.55
C ALA A 36 -9.25 -31.50 -30.27
N SER A 37 -9.20 -32.82 -30.37
CA SER A 37 -8.92 -33.73 -29.24
C SER A 37 -7.55 -34.40 -29.31
N ASN A 38 -6.81 -34.29 -30.43
CA ASN A 38 -5.50 -34.97 -30.60
C ASN A 38 -4.32 -34.05 -30.98
N MET A 39 -4.46 -32.73 -30.91
CA MET A 39 -3.29 -31.83 -30.91
C MET A 39 -2.76 -31.72 -29.48
N ASP A 40 -1.51 -32.11 -29.29
CA ASP A 40 -0.73 -31.84 -28.08
C ASP A 40 -0.89 -30.35 -27.70
N GLY A 41 -1.64 -30.11 -26.62
CA GLY A 41 -2.11 -28.80 -26.18
C GLY A 41 -0.99 -27.79 -25.91
N THR A 42 0.25 -28.25 -25.87
CA THR A 42 1.44 -27.44 -25.67
C THR A 42 1.89 -26.71 -26.95
N LYS A 43 1.68 -27.29 -28.15
CA LYS A 43 2.05 -26.66 -29.44
C LYS A 43 1.00 -25.67 -29.93
N ALA A 44 -0.29 -25.97 -29.78
CA ALA A 44 -1.36 -25.05 -30.10
C ALA A 44 -1.33 -23.80 -29.20
N ARG A 45 -0.99 -23.98 -27.92
CA ARG A 45 -0.82 -22.91 -26.95
C ARG A 45 0.46 -22.09 -27.17
N MET A 46 1.59 -22.72 -27.50
CA MET A 46 2.80 -21.98 -27.90
C MET A 46 2.60 -21.14 -29.16
N TYR A 47 1.81 -21.61 -30.14
CA TYR A 47 1.48 -20.83 -31.33
C TYR A 47 0.51 -19.68 -31.05
N SER A 48 -0.47 -19.86 -30.14
CA SER A 48 -1.35 -18.76 -29.73
C SER A 48 -0.65 -17.73 -28.84
N GLU A 49 0.25 -18.16 -27.94
CA GLU A 49 1.00 -17.28 -27.03
C GLU A 49 2.19 -16.57 -27.72
N LYS A 50 2.83 -17.19 -28.73
CA LYS A 50 3.93 -16.58 -29.49
C LYS A 50 3.45 -15.56 -30.54
N TYR A 51 2.20 -15.66 -31.00
CA TYR A 51 1.67 -14.84 -32.10
C TYR A 51 0.38 -14.07 -31.80
N GLY A 52 -0.16 -14.14 -30.58
CA GLY A 52 -1.27 -13.28 -30.11
C GLY A 52 -2.64 -13.57 -30.74
N LEU A 53 -2.87 -14.77 -31.26
CA LEU A 53 -4.10 -15.09 -32.01
C LEU A 53 -5.14 -15.76 -31.09
N HIS A 54 -6.14 -15.01 -30.67
CA HIS A 54 -7.42 -15.53 -30.18
C HIS A 54 -8.44 -15.52 -31.33
N GLY A 55 -8.67 -16.70 -31.90
CA GLY A 55 -9.82 -16.99 -32.76
C GLY A 55 -9.68 -16.65 -34.24
N GLY A 56 -10.01 -17.61 -35.10
CA GLY A 56 -10.29 -17.36 -36.52
C GLY A 56 -9.58 -18.33 -37.48
N TYR A 57 -10.36 -19.25 -38.04
CA TYR A 57 -9.97 -20.26 -39.04
C TYR A 57 -9.28 -19.64 -40.28
N LEU A 58 -8.05 -20.09 -40.58
CA LEU A 58 -7.35 -19.82 -41.83
C LEU A 58 -7.86 -20.76 -42.93
N LYS A 59 -8.45 -20.20 -43.98
CA LYS A 59 -8.73 -20.91 -45.24
C LYS A 59 -7.44 -20.89 -46.07
N LEU A 60 -6.90 -22.08 -46.32
CA LEU A 60 -5.67 -22.39 -47.05
C LEU A 60 -5.53 -21.59 -48.38
N MET A 61 -4.82 -20.47 -48.32
CA MET A 61 -3.88 -20.08 -49.39
C MET A 61 -2.48 -20.53 -48.95
N GLU A 62 -1.61 -20.87 -49.89
CA GLU A 62 -0.31 -21.50 -49.65
C GLU A 62 0.45 -20.84 -48.47
N GLU A 63 0.65 -21.61 -47.40
CA GLU A 63 1.07 -21.14 -46.06
C GLU A 63 2.36 -20.29 -46.05
N GLN A 64 3.20 -20.38 -47.09
CA GLN A 64 4.45 -19.62 -47.20
C GLN A 64 4.27 -18.18 -47.69
N GLU A 65 3.33 -17.92 -48.59
CA GLU A 65 3.10 -16.55 -49.10
C GLU A 65 2.47 -15.67 -48.03
N TRP A 66 1.57 -16.23 -47.22
CA TRP A 66 0.86 -15.49 -46.17
C TRP A 66 1.77 -15.12 -44.98
N GLU A 67 2.72 -15.98 -44.58
CA GLU A 67 3.71 -15.61 -43.55
C GLU A 67 4.64 -14.47 -44.01
N GLY A 68 5.05 -14.48 -45.29
CA GLY A 68 5.84 -13.41 -45.88
C GLY A 68 5.07 -12.09 -45.94
N ASP A 69 3.79 -12.16 -46.33
CA ASP A 69 2.91 -11.01 -46.39
C ASP A 69 2.67 -10.39 -45.00
N ILE A 70 2.37 -11.18 -43.97
CA ILE A 70 2.17 -10.65 -42.62
C ILE A 70 3.43 -9.92 -42.11
N LYS A 71 4.63 -10.49 -42.33
CA LYS A 71 5.90 -9.86 -41.90
C LYS A 71 6.12 -8.52 -42.61
N ASN A 72 5.68 -8.41 -43.85
CA ASN A 72 5.85 -7.23 -44.69
C ASN A 72 4.60 -6.34 -44.76
N ILE A 73 3.62 -6.51 -43.86
CA ILE A 73 2.32 -5.82 -43.94
C ILE A 73 2.44 -4.29 -44.01
N ASN A 74 3.47 -3.72 -43.38
CA ASN A 74 3.76 -2.29 -43.40
C ASN A 74 4.24 -1.77 -44.77
N ASN A 75 4.74 -2.64 -45.65
CA ASN A 75 5.27 -2.28 -46.96
C ASN A 75 4.21 -2.32 -48.07
N PHE A 76 3.01 -2.82 -47.77
CA PHE A 76 1.92 -2.88 -48.72
C PHE A 76 1.14 -1.58 -48.81
N ASP A 77 0.48 -1.38 -49.95
CA ASP A 77 -0.47 -0.29 -50.12
C ASP A 77 -1.71 -0.50 -49.23
N GLU A 78 -2.46 0.58 -49.01
CA GLU A 78 -3.65 0.54 -48.15
C GLU A 78 -4.70 -0.47 -48.65
N LYS A 79 -4.74 -0.73 -49.97
CA LYS A 79 -5.65 -1.69 -50.58
C LYS A 79 -5.32 -3.14 -50.20
N LYS A 80 -4.05 -3.54 -50.26
CA LYS A 80 -3.65 -4.88 -49.83
C LYS A 80 -3.71 -4.99 -48.30
N GLN A 81 -3.37 -3.94 -47.57
CA GLN A 81 -3.53 -3.92 -46.11
C GLN A 81 -4.99 -4.14 -45.70
N ILE A 82 -5.95 -3.47 -46.34
CA ILE A 82 -7.38 -3.63 -46.00
C ILE A 82 -7.89 -5.03 -46.36
N GLU A 83 -7.42 -5.63 -47.46
CA GLU A 83 -7.74 -7.03 -47.81
C GLU A 83 -7.21 -8.01 -46.76
N MET A 84 -6.02 -7.76 -46.21
CA MET A 84 -5.46 -8.57 -45.12
C MET A 84 -6.23 -8.38 -43.81
N ILE A 85 -6.58 -7.15 -43.43
CA ILE A 85 -7.42 -6.89 -42.23
C ILE A 85 -8.79 -7.55 -42.37
N LYS A 86 -9.41 -7.54 -43.57
CA LYS A 86 -10.68 -8.25 -43.85
C LYS A 86 -10.62 -9.75 -43.60
N GLN A 87 -9.45 -10.37 -43.75
CA GLN A 87 -9.24 -11.79 -43.46
C GLN A 87 -8.96 -12.04 -41.98
N ASN A 88 -8.21 -11.14 -41.33
CA ASN A 88 -7.87 -11.23 -39.92
C ASN A 88 -7.66 -9.83 -39.32
N ALA A 89 -8.66 -9.33 -38.58
CA ALA A 89 -8.60 -8.02 -37.94
C ALA A 89 -7.46 -7.85 -36.93
N LEU A 90 -6.96 -8.92 -36.31
CA LEU A 90 -5.86 -8.85 -35.34
C LEU A 90 -4.54 -8.40 -35.97
N LEU A 91 -4.41 -8.49 -37.30
CA LEU A 91 -3.25 -7.99 -38.03
C LEU A 91 -3.07 -6.47 -37.89
N ILE A 92 -4.10 -5.74 -37.44
CA ILE A 92 -4.03 -4.29 -37.18
C ILE A 92 -2.93 -3.94 -36.18
N GLU A 93 -2.63 -4.84 -35.22
CA GLU A 93 -1.55 -4.66 -34.23
C GLU A 93 -0.17 -4.53 -34.87
N ARG A 94 0.01 -5.15 -36.05
CA ARG A 94 1.29 -5.19 -36.77
C ARG A 94 1.46 -4.04 -37.75
N ILE A 95 0.41 -3.24 -37.98
CA ILE A 95 0.47 -2.07 -38.86
C ILE A 95 0.88 -0.86 -38.03
N ASN A 96 1.95 -0.19 -38.45
CA ASN A 96 2.43 1.03 -37.85
C ASN A 96 1.51 2.19 -38.26
N ASN A 97 0.92 2.87 -37.27
CA ASN A 97 0.01 4.01 -37.48
C ASN A 97 -1.09 3.71 -38.52
N PRO A 98 -1.94 2.70 -38.27
CA PRO A 98 -2.96 2.29 -39.23
C PRO A 98 -3.90 3.44 -39.55
N SER A 99 -4.29 3.58 -40.82
CA SER A 99 -5.23 4.61 -41.26
C SER A 99 -6.60 4.42 -40.61
N GLU A 100 -7.42 5.48 -40.56
CA GLU A 100 -8.79 5.40 -40.03
C GLU A 100 -9.60 4.29 -40.74
N LEU A 101 -9.37 4.07 -42.04
CA LEU A 101 -10.02 3.01 -42.81
C LEU A 101 -9.70 1.61 -42.25
N LEU A 102 -8.41 1.32 -42.04
CA LEU A 102 -7.94 0.04 -41.49
C LEU A 102 -8.46 -0.18 -40.07
N GLN A 103 -8.45 0.88 -39.26
CA GLN A 103 -8.97 0.83 -37.90
C GLN A 103 -10.48 0.53 -37.86
N LEU A 104 -11.25 1.20 -38.73
CA LEU A 104 -12.70 0.98 -38.83
C LEU A 104 -13.01 -0.44 -39.28
N GLU A 105 -12.29 -0.98 -40.27
CA GLU A 105 -12.45 -2.36 -40.72
C GLU A 105 -12.19 -3.35 -39.59
N ALA A 106 -11.08 -3.21 -38.86
CA ALA A 106 -10.75 -4.10 -37.75
C ALA A 106 -11.84 -4.10 -36.67
N VAL A 107 -12.32 -2.91 -36.27
CA VAL A 107 -13.39 -2.75 -35.27
C VAL A 107 -14.76 -3.21 -35.79
N SER A 108 -14.99 -3.17 -37.10
CA SER A 108 -16.26 -3.60 -37.70
C SER A 108 -16.47 -5.12 -37.60
N GLN A 109 -15.38 -5.89 -37.58
CA GLN A 109 -15.42 -7.35 -37.44
C GLN A 109 -15.68 -7.76 -35.98
N ASP A 110 -14.94 -7.16 -35.05
CA ASP A 110 -15.18 -7.27 -33.61
C ASP A 110 -14.75 -5.96 -32.96
N TRP A 111 -15.66 -5.35 -32.20
CA TRP A 111 -15.42 -4.07 -31.57
C TRP A 111 -14.20 -4.11 -30.64
N SER A 112 -13.90 -5.28 -30.06
CA SER A 112 -12.78 -5.49 -29.13
C SER A 112 -11.42 -5.30 -29.78
N ASN A 113 -11.31 -5.39 -31.11
CA ASN A 113 -10.07 -5.18 -31.84
C ASN A 113 -9.47 -3.78 -31.63
N ILE A 114 -10.26 -2.83 -31.13
CA ILE A 114 -9.77 -1.51 -30.72
C ILE A 114 -8.62 -1.59 -29.69
N MET A 115 -8.53 -2.67 -28.91
CA MET A 115 -7.44 -2.90 -27.94
C MET A 115 -6.07 -3.06 -28.60
N TYR A 116 -6.03 -3.49 -29.86
CA TYR A 116 -4.81 -3.69 -30.64
C TYR A 116 -4.47 -2.47 -31.51
N ILE A 117 -5.31 -1.43 -31.49
CA ILE A 117 -5.12 -0.21 -32.28
C ILE A 117 -4.35 0.82 -31.45
N LYS A 118 -3.15 1.17 -31.90
CA LYS A 118 -2.41 2.29 -31.32
C LYS A 118 -3.02 3.61 -31.77
N ASN A 119 -3.49 4.42 -30.81
CA ASN A 119 -4.13 5.72 -31.01
C ASN A 119 -5.38 5.68 -31.92
N PRO A 120 -6.48 5.01 -31.50
CA PRO A 120 -7.69 4.91 -32.30
C PRO A 120 -8.33 6.28 -32.54
N THR A 121 -8.84 6.53 -33.75
CA THR A 121 -9.56 7.78 -34.06
C THR A 121 -10.90 7.85 -33.34
N ASP A 122 -11.48 9.05 -33.23
CA ASP A 122 -12.77 9.23 -32.57
C ASP A 122 -13.92 8.51 -33.27
N LYS A 123 -13.86 8.35 -34.60
CA LYS A 123 -14.85 7.52 -35.33
C LYS A 123 -14.74 6.04 -34.96
N VAL A 124 -13.52 5.54 -34.82
CA VAL A 124 -13.24 4.15 -34.46
C VAL A 124 -13.71 3.87 -33.03
N LYS A 125 -13.41 4.78 -32.09
CA LYS A 125 -13.97 4.72 -30.73
C LYS A 125 -15.49 4.72 -30.76
N LYS A 126 -16.12 5.63 -31.51
CA LYS A 126 -17.58 5.72 -31.61
C LYS A 126 -18.21 4.44 -32.18
N LEU A 127 -17.56 3.79 -33.13
CA LEU A 127 -18.02 2.51 -33.68
C LEU A 127 -17.86 1.39 -32.64
N ALA A 128 -16.69 1.27 -32.01
CA ALA A 128 -16.41 0.22 -31.03
C ALA A 128 -17.31 0.33 -29.78
N PHE A 129 -17.56 1.57 -29.35
CA PHE A 129 -18.24 1.92 -28.11
C PHE A 129 -19.69 2.38 -28.33
N GLY A 130 -20.25 2.14 -29.52
CA GLY A 130 -21.53 2.70 -29.94
C GLY A 130 -22.76 2.16 -29.21
N ASN A 131 -22.63 1.08 -28.43
CA ASN A 131 -23.69 0.59 -27.53
C ASN A 131 -23.14 0.26 -26.13
N GLU A 132 -24.00 0.37 -25.12
CA GLU A 132 -23.65 0.15 -23.71
C GLU A 132 -23.30 -1.31 -23.40
N ASP A 133 -23.91 -2.28 -24.09
CA ASP A 133 -23.69 -3.72 -23.84
C ASP A 133 -22.28 -4.18 -24.24
N ASN A 134 -21.78 -3.70 -25.38
CA ASN A 134 -20.42 -3.89 -25.86
C ASN A 134 -19.43 -3.25 -24.89
N LEU A 135 -19.74 -2.04 -24.42
CA LEU A 135 -18.95 -1.37 -23.40
C LEU A 135 -18.90 -2.20 -22.10
N LEU A 136 -20.03 -2.71 -21.62
CA LEU A 136 -20.05 -3.55 -20.42
C LEU A 136 -19.26 -4.85 -20.61
N LYS A 137 -19.41 -5.51 -21.76
CA LYS A 137 -18.62 -6.71 -22.10
C LYS A 137 -17.13 -6.38 -22.11
N THR A 138 -16.73 -5.27 -22.73
CA THR A 138 -15.34 -4.82 -22.77
C THR A 138 -14.76 -4.60 -21.39
N ILE A 139 -15.48 -3.89 -20.51
CA ILE A 139 -14.99 -3.62 -19.15
C ILE A 139 -14.92 -4.89 -18.32
N ARG A 140 -15.81 -5.86 -18.53
CA ARG A 140 -15.77 -7.16 -17.84
C ARG A 140 -14.56 -8.01 -18.22
N GLU A 141 -14.19 -7.99 -19.50
CA GLU A 141 -13.03 -8.75 -20.00
C GLU A 141 -11.72 -7.99 -19.76
N TYR A 142 -11.73 -6.67 -19.92
CA TYR A 142 -10.57 -5.79 -19.87
C TYR A 142 -10.89 -4.48 -19.12
N PRO A 143 -10.91 -4.48 -17.77
CA PRO A 143 -11.33 -3.31 -16.98
C PRO A 143 -10.48 -2.04 -17.23
N SER A 144 -9.22 -2.20 -17.64
CA SER A 144 -8.31 -1.10 -17.97
C SER A 144 -8.74 -0.29 -19.20
N MET A 145 -9.65 -0.82 -20.03
CA MET A 145 -10.21 -0.12 -21.19
C MET A 145 -11.02 1.10 -20.81
N ILE A 146 -11.46 1.23 -19.56
CA ILE A 146 -12.19 2.42 -19.09
C ILE A 146 -11.41 3.72 -19.32
N LYS A 147 -10.07 3.67 -19.36
CA LYS A 147 -9.21 4.83 -19.67
C LYS A 147 -9.38 5.38 -21.09
N HIS A 148 -9.94 4.57 -22.00
CA HIS A 148 -10.17 4.91 -23.40
C HIS A 148 -11.62 5.29 -23.71
N ILE A 149 -12.52 5.14 -22.73
CA ILE A 149 -13.92 5.53 -22.88
C ILE A 149 -14.05 6.98 -22.43
N ASP A 150 -14.46 7.84 -23.34
CA ASP A 150 -14.77 9.22 -23.00
C ASP A 150 -16.10 9.29 -22.24
N ASN A 151 -16.07 9.87 -21.04
CA ASN A 151 -17.23 10.03 -20.15
C ASN A 151 -18.02 8.72 -19.92
N PRO A 152 -17.39 7.67 -19.35
CA PRO A 152 -18.07 6.39 -19.14
C PRO A 152 -19.30 6.56 -18.23
N SER A 153 -20.37 5.83 -18.53
CA SER A 153 -21.58 5.82 -17.69
C SER A 153 -21.24 5.40 -16.24
N GLU A 154 -22.04 5.82 -15.27
CA GLU A 154 -21.83 5.39 -13.87
C GLU A 154 -21.83 3.85 -13.76
N ASN A 155 -22.63 3.15 -14.57
CA ASN A 155 -22.66 1.69 -14.60
C ASN A 155 -21.31 1.10 -15.04
N LEU A 156 -20.71 1.64 -16.10
CA LEU A 156 -19.38 1.21 -16.57
C LEU A 156 -18.29 1.51 -15.54
N GLN A 157 -18.35 2.69 -14.92
CA GLN A 157 -17.46 3.07 -13.83
C GLN A 157 -17.53 2.04 -12.69
N LEU A 158 -18.74 1.74 -12.22
CA LEU A 158 -18.95 0.77 -11.14
C LEU A 158 -18.55 -0.65 -11.55
N GLU A 159 -18.76 -1.04 -12.81
CA GLU A 159 -18.33 -2.34 -13.33
C GLU A 159 -16.81 -2.47 -13.30
N ALA A 160 -16.06 -1.45 -13.74
CA ALA A 160 -14.60 -1.45 -13.67
C ALA A 160 -14.10 -1.55 -12.22
N LEU A 161 -14.75 -0.84 -11.29
CA LEU A 161 -14.41 -0.86 -9.87
C LEU A 161 -14.63 -2.22 -9.20
N LYS A 162 -15.43 -3.14 -9.77
CA LYS A 162 -15.55 -4.52 -9.26
C LYS A 162 -14.23 -5.29 -9.33
N PHE A 163 -13.36 -4.93 -10.26
CA PHE A 163 -12.04 -5.55 -10.45
C PHE A 163 -10.93 -4.86 -9.64
N GLY A 164 -11.22 -3.69 -9.06
CA GLY A 164 -10.31 -2.97 -8.18
C GLY A 164 -10.70 -1.50 -8.02
N GLY A 165 -10.76 -1.01 -6.78
CA GLY A 165 -11.08 0.39 -6.52
C GLY A 165 -10.08 1.39 -7.12
N SER A 166 -8.86 0.96 -7.48
CA SER A 166 -7.84 1.81 -8.10
C SER A 166 -8.18 2.25 -9.52
N TYR A 167 -9.11 1.58 -10.21
CA TYR A 167 -9.55 2.00 -11.55
C TYR A 167 -10.20 3.39 -11.57
N ILE A 168 -10.57 3.93 -10.41
CA ILE A 168 -11.00 5.32 -10.27
C ILE A 168 -9.94 6.33 -10.76
N GLU A 169 -8.65 5.97 -10.77
CA GLU A 169 -7.55 6.76 -11.35
C GLU A 169 -7.81 7.15 -12.81
N TYR A 170 -8.52 6.30 -13.56
CA TYR A 170 -8.82 6.52 -14.98
C TYR A 170 -10.15 7.24 -15.22
N ILE A 171 -10.91 7.53 -14.17
CA ILE A 171 -12.23 8.16 -14.26
C ILE A 171 -12.07 9.66 -13.99
N LYS A 172 -12.33 10.50 -15.00
CA LYS A 172 -12.14 11.96 -14.91
C LYS A 172 -13.07 12.62 -13.89
N GLU A 173 -14.35 12.24 -13.90
CA GLU A 173 -15.40 12.84 -13.07
C GLU A 173 -16.25 11.74 -12.41
N PRO A 174 -15.71 11.01 -11.41
CA PRO A 174 -16.46 9.96 -10.74
C PRO A 174 -17.59 10.54 -9.91
N SER A 175 -18.79 9.96 -10.01
CA SER A 175 -19.91 10.35 -9.16
C SER A 175 -19.61 10.04 -7.68
N PRO A 176 -20.30 10.69 -6.71
CA PRO A 176 -20.10 10.39 -5.29
C PRO A 176 -20.25 8.90 -4.94
N ASN A 177 -21.12 8.16 -5.65
CA ASN A 177 -21.30 6.73 -5.47
C ASN A 177 -20.06 5.94 -5.92
N VAL A 178 -19.49 6.28 -7.08
CA VAL A 178 -18.26 5.68 -7.62
C VAL A 178 -17.07 5.97 -6.69
N GLN A 179 -16.93 7.21 -6.23
CA GLN A 179 -15.94 7.61 -5.23
C GLN A 179 -16.06 6.77 -3.95
N LEU A 180 -17.27 6.64 -3.43
CA LEU A 180 -17.54 5.87 -2.21
C LEU A 180 -17.18 4.38 -2.40
N LYS A 181 -17.53 3.80 -3.55
CA LYS A 181 -17.18 2.42 -3.88
C LYS A 181 -15.67 2.21 -3.94
N ALA A 182 -14.93 3.16 -4.51
CA ALA A 182 -13.47 3.08 -4.61
C ALA A 182 -12.79 3.09 -3.23
N VAL A 183 -13.18 4.01 -2.33
CA VAL A 183 -12.58 4.10 -0.99
C VAL A 183 -13.03 2.98 -0.06
N LYS A 184 -14.22 2.41 -0.26
CA LYS A 184 -14.67 1.18 0.43
C LYS A 184 -13.88 -0.05 0.01
N SER A 185 -13.48 -0.12 -1.26
CA SER A 185 -12.61 -1.19 -1.76
C SER A 185 -11.21 -1.07 -1.14
N GLN A 186 -10.63 0.13 -1.12
CA GLN A 186 -9.37 0.41 -0.44
C GLN A 186 -9.26 1.91 -0.13
N GLY A 187 -9.13 2.28 1.14
CA GLY A 187 -9.13 3.68 1.58
C GLY A 187 -8.07 4.55 0.90
N LEU A 188 -6.91 3.96 0.56
CA LEU A 188 -5.82 4.65 -0.12
C LEU A 188 -6.19 5.17 -1.52
N ASN A 189 -7.27 4.68 -2.12
CA ASN A 189 -7.75 5.16 -3.41
C ASN A 189 -8.22 6.63 -3.37
N ILE A 190 -8.41 7.21 -2.18
CA ILE A 190 -8.69 8.65 -2.04
C ILE A 190 -7.62 9.53 -2.71
N LYS A 191 -6.37 9.04 -2.84
CA LYS A 191 -5.29 9.76 -3.53
C LYS A 191 -5.58 10.05 -5.00
N TYR A 192 -6.52 9.32 -5.61
CA TYR A 192 -6.95 9.50 -6.99
C TYR A 192 -8.20 10.37 -7.14
N ILE A 193 -8.86 10.73 -6.03
CA ILE A 193 -10.10 11.50 -6.03
C ILE A 193 -9.75 12.97 -5.86
N LYS A 194 -10.10 13.79 -6.84
CA LYS A 194 -9.96 15.24 -6.74
C LYS A 194 -11.08 15.82 -5.87
N ASN A 195 -10.71 16.67 -4.91
CA ASN A 195 -11.63 17.37 -4.01
C ASN A 195 -12.70 16.46 -3.37
N PRO A 196 -12.30 15.37 -2.66
CA PRO A 196 -13.26 14.44 -2.06
C PRO A 196 -14.13 15.16 -1.01
N SER A 197 -15.40 14.80 -0.93
CA SER A 197 -16.29 15.31 0.12
C SER A 197 -15.89 14.78 1.50
N GLU A 198 -16.35 15.42 2.57
CA GLU A 198 -16.09 14.97 3.94
C GLU A 198 -16.56 13.53 4.19
N LEU A 199 -17.65 13.10 3.54
CA LEU A 199 -18.13 11.72 3.60
C LEU A 199 -17.11 10.74 3.00
N ILE A 200 -16.53 11.08 1.85
CA ILE A 200 -15.52 10.25 1.18
C ILE A 200 -14.22 10.20 1.99
N LYS A 201 -13.81 11.35 2.54
CA LYS A 201 -12.66 11.46 3.45
C LYS A 201 -12.81 10.57 4.68
N SER A 202 -13.97 10.63 5.36
CA SER A 202 -14.26 9.79 6.53
C SER A 202 -14.27 8.32 6.18
N GLU A 203 -14.92 7.92 5.07
CA GLU A 203 -14.95 6.52 4.68
C GLU A 203 -13.55 5.98 4.32
N ALA A 204 -12.71 6.79 3.67
CA ALA A 204 -11.33 6.42 3.36
C ALA A 204 -10.49 6.16 4.62
N VAL A 205 -10.57 7.06 5.62
CA VAL A 205 -9.87 6.91 6.91
C VAL A 205 -10.43 5.73 7.71
N ARG A 206 -11.74 5.53 7.69
CA ARG A 206 -12.40 4.39 8.31
C ARG A 206 -11.95 3.07 7.70
N ASN A 207 -11.82 3.01 6.38
CA ASN A 207 -11.33 1.81 5.71
C ASN A 207 -9.82 1.60 5.97
N ASN A 208 -9.02 2.66 5.86
CA ASN A 208 -7.59 2.62 6.10
C ASN A 208 -7.10 3.95 6.71
N TRP A 209 -6.61 3.92 7.95
CA TRP A 209 -6.14 5.11 8.66
C TRP A 209 -5.00 5.83 7.93
N ARG A 210 -4.17 5.12 7.14
CA ARG A 210 -3.07 5.71 6.35
C ARG A 210 -3.58 6.66 5.27
N SER A 211 -4.85 6.57 4.89
CA SER A 211 -5.48 7.48 3.92
C SER A 211 -5.44 8.93 4.37
N ILE A 212 -5.33 9.20 5.68
CA ILE A 212 -5.17 10.56 6.22
C ILE A 212 -3.97 11.30 5.60
N SER A 213 -2.93 10.58 5.16
CA SER A 213 -1.75 11.15 4.50
C SER A 213 -2.04 11.80 3.14
N TYR A 214 -3.15 11.42 2.49
CA TYR A 214 -3.59 11.95 1.20
C TYR A 214 -4.71 12.99 1.34
N ILE A 215 -5.11 13.33 2.57
CA ILE A 215 -6.16 14.30 2.84
C ILE A 215 -5.49 15.61 3.22
N GLU A 216 -5.70 16.64 2.40
CA GLU A 216 -5.23 17.97 2.72
C GLU A 216 -6.06 18.59 3.84
N ASN A 217 -5.37 19.14 4.85
CA ASN A 217 -5.96 19.82 6.01
C ASN A 217 -7.15 19.05 6.63
N PRO A 218 -6.96 17.80 7.10
CA PRO A 218 -8.04 17.02 7.69
C PRO A 218 -8.57 17.72 8.94
N ASN A 219 -9.90 17.78 9.10
CA ASN A 219 -10.50 18.34 10.30
C ASN A 219 -10.20 17.49 11.56
N GLU A 220 -10.38 18.06 12.75
CA GLU A 220 -10.03 17.39 14.01
C GLU A 220 -10.77 16.06 14.20
N THR A 221 -12.05 15.97 13.83
CA THR A 221 -12.83 14.73 13.93
C THR A 221 -12.20 13.60 13.13
N LEU A 222 -11.76 13.89 11.91
CA LEU A 222 -11.11 12.93 11.02
C LEU A 222 -9.71 12.54 11.51
N GLN A 223 -8.97 13.50 12.05
CA GLN A 223 -7.69 13.24 12.72
C GLN A 223 -7.87 12.27 13.89
N ILE A 224 -8.89 12.49 14.74
CA ILE A 224 -9.25 11.61 15.87
C ILE A 224 -9.64 10.21 15.38
N GLU A 225 -10.45 10.10 14.33
CA GLU A 225 -10.84 8.80 13.74
C GLU A 225 -9.61 8.00 13.27
N ALA A 226 -8.64 8.67 12.65
CA ALA A 226 -7.41 8.03 12.19
C ALA A 226 -6.56 7.50 13.36
N VAL A 227 -6.30 8.32 14.39
CA VAL A 227 -5.46 7.92 15.53
C VAL A 227 -6.12 6.90 16.46
N LYS A 228 -7.45 6.84 16.48
CA LYS A 228 -8.20 5.77 17.17
C LYS A 228 -8.00 4.41 16.51
N LYS A 229 -7.88 4.37 15.18
CA LYS A 229 -7.60 3.15 14.44
C LYS A 229 -6.17 2.69 14.61
N ASP A 230 -5.23 3.64 14.53
CA ASP A 230 -3.83 3.37 14.78
C ASP A 230 -3.14 4.67 15.19
N TRP A 231 -2.49 4.66 16.35
CA TRP A 231 -1.82 5.84 16.88
C TRP A 231 -0.75 6.37 15.92
N GLU A 232 -0.16 5.51 15.07
CA GLU A 232 0.82 5.91 14.07
C GLU A 232 0.27 6.91 13.05
N ALA A 233 -1.06 7.02 12.89
CA ALA A 233 -1.70 7.98 11.98
C ALA A 233 -1.23 9.42 12.21
N ILE A 234 -0.90 9.76 13.45
CA ILE A 234 -0.44 11.08 13.84
C ILE A 234 0.85 11.52 13.12
N LYS A 235 1.68 10.60 12.62
CA LYS A 235 2.88 10.92 11.82
C LYS A 235 2.54 11.57 10.47
N TYR A 236 1.32 11.37 9.99
CA TYR A 236 0.82 11.91 8.74
C TYR A 236 -0.04 13.16 8.93
N ILE A 237 -0.31 13.55 10.17
CA ILE A 237 -1.13 14.72 10.51
C ILE A 237 -0.21 15.92 10.73
N LYS A 238 -0.36 16.95 9.90
CA LYS A 238 0.36 18.21 10.10
C LYS A 238 -0.30 18.99 11.25
N ASN A 239 0.51 19.41 12.23
CA ASN A 239 0.08 20.23 13.38
C ASN A 239 -1.15 19.66 14.13
N PRO A 240 -1.09 18.42 14.66
CA PRO A 240 -2.22 17.83 15.39
C PRO A 240 -2.55 18.63 16.65
N THR A 241 -3.85 18.76 16.94
CA THR A 241 -4.33 19.44 18.16
C THR A 241 -3.96 18.65 19.42
N HIS A 242 -4.07 19.28 20.60
CA HIS A 242 -3.87 18.59 21.88
C HIS A 242 -4.82 17.39 22.03
N SER A 243 -6.07 17.51 21.57
CA SER A 243 -7.06 16.43 21.60
C SER A 243 -6.62 15.22 20.76
N VAL A 244 -6.10 15.46 19.55
CA VAL A 244 -5.61 14.41 18.65
C VAL A 244 -4.38 13.71 19.23
N LYS A 245 -3.45 14.50 19.77
CA LYS A 245 -2.28 13.97 20.50
C LYS A 245 -2.73 13.09 21.66
N PHE A 246 -3.62 13.60 22.52
CA PHE A 246 -4.15 12.86 23.66
C PHE A 246 -4.83 11.56 23.23
N GLU A 247 -5.62 11.57 22.17
CA GLU A 247 -6.26 10.34 21.70
C GLU A 247 -5.23 9.31 21.18
N ALA A 248 -4.24 9.76 20.40
CA ALA A 248 -3.16 8.89 19.91
C ALA A 248 -2.38 8.25 21.07
N SER A 249 -2.12 9.00 22.15
CA SER A 249 -1.38 8.47 23.31
C SER A 249 -2.02 7.28 23.99
N LYS A 250 -3.36 7.14 23.94
CA LYS A 250 -4.05 6.06 24.66
C LYS A 250 -3.68 4.67 24.15
N ASN A 251 -3.27 4.57 22.88
CA ASN A 251 -2.98 3.31 22.20
C ASN A 251 -1.54 3.24 21.66
N ALA A 252 -0.68 4.17 22.06
CA ALA A 252 0.71 4.21 21.63
C ALA A 252 1.46 2.94 22.09
N LYS A 253 2.14 2.28 21.15
CA LYS A 253 2.99 1.11 21.41
C LYS A 253 4.43 1.50 21.14
N MET A 254 5.37 1.09 22.02
CA MET A 254 6.84 1.23 21.87
C MET A 254 7.26 2.49 21.11
N VAL A 255 7.40 3.62 21.80
CA VAL A 255 7.72 4.89 21.16
C VAL A 255 9.19 5.23 21.40
N ARG A 256 9.89 5.63 20.34
CA ARG A 256 11.18 6.30 20.47
C ARG A 256 10.94 7.71 21.00
N THR A 257 11.58 8.04 22.10
CA THR A 257 11.33 9.29 22.81
C THR A 257 12.46 10.26 22.59
N ASP A 258 12.15 11.47 22.12
CA ASP A 258 13.07 12.58 22.18
C ASP A 258 12.62 13.42 23.38
N HIS A 259 13.33 13.20 24.50
CA HIS A 259 13.06 13.72 25.83
C HIS A 259 12.84 15.23 25.81
N LYS A 260 11.76 15.74 26.42
CA LYS A 260 11.63 17.15 26.82
C LYS A 260 10.86 17.29 28.12
N ILE A 261 11.54 17.06 29.24
CA ILE A 261 10.98 17.35 30.57
C ILE A 261 11.35 18.78 30.93
N LYS A 262 10.62 19.74 30.36
CA LYS A 262 10.80 21.14 30.74
C LYS A 262 10.07 21.41 32.05
N GLU A 263 10.62 22.31 32.86
CA GLU A 263 9.94 22.91 34.02
C GLU A 263 9.69 21.96 35.22
N TYR A 264 10.31 20.78 35.26
CA TYR A 264 10.26 19.95 36.47
C TYR A 264 11.08 20.59 37.60
N VAL A 265 10.42 20.78 38.75
CA VAL A 265 11.03 21.29 39.98
C VAL A 265 10.64 20.41 41.17
N LEU A 266 11.64 19.88 41.89
CA LEU A 266 11.48 19.31 43.23
C LEU A 266 12.09 20.30 44.21
N LEU A 267 11.25 20.87 45.08
CA LEU A 267 11.67 21.76 46.15
C LEU A 267 11.42 21.07 47.48
N ASP A 268 12.47 20.92 48.27
CA ASP A 268 12.39 20.46 49.65
C ASP A 268 13.03 21.51 50.57
N LYS A 269 12.91 21.34 51.89
CA LYS A 269 13.30 22.34 52.89
C LYS A 269 14.72 22.89 52.73
N TYR A 270 15.67 22.06 52.31
CA TYR A 270 17.09 22.43 52.25
C TYR A 270 17.71 22.31 50.85
N ILE A 271 17.00 21.68 49.91
CA ILE A 271 17.49 21.44 48.55
C ILE A 271 16.44 21.78 47.50
N LYS A 272 16.90 22.16 46.30
CA LYS A 272 16.05 22.33 45.12
C LYS A 272 16.67 21.61 43.93
N ILE A 273 15.90 20.77 43.25
CA ILE A 273 16.26 20.14 41.99
C ILE A 273 15.45 20.75 40.85
N GLU A 274 16.13 21.12 39.77
CA GLU A 274 15.54 21.68 38.56
C GLU A 274 16.12 21.00 37.33
N ILE A 275 15.25 20.57 36.41
CA ILE A 275 15.69 20.12 35.08
C ILE A 275 16.10 21.33 34.25
N LYS A 276 17.31 21.27 33.67
CA LYS A 276 17.82 22.31 32.78
C LYS A 276 17.46 22.02 31.34
N ASP A 277 17.68 20.78 30.92
CA ASP A 277 17.39 20.29 29.59
C ASP A 277 17.16 18.77 29.61
N ASP A 278 17.22 18.18 28.43
CA ASP A 278 16.87 16.80 28.17
C ASP A 278 17.88 15.79 28.75
N ASN A 279 19.03 16.22 29.26
CA ASN A 279 20.07 15.35 29.87
C ASN A 279 20.68 15.91 31.16
N GLU A 280 20.40 17.16 31.50
CA GLU A 280 20.98 17.84 32.64
C GLU A 280 19.95 18.33 33.66
N TYR A 281 20.32 18.22 34.93
CA TYR A 281 19.62 18.83 36.05
C TYR A 281 20.61 19.56 36.95
N SER A 282 20.09 20.39 37.84
CA SER A 282 20.87 20.96 38.93
C SER A 282 20.25 20.67 40.27
N ILE A 283 21.10 20.49 41.27
CA ILE A 283 20.73 20.50 42.68
C ILE A 283 21.36 21.71 43.38
N LYS A 284 20.53 22.48 44.09
CA LYS A 284 20.92 23.66 44.84
C LYS A 284 20.82 23.39 46.34
N ASN A 285 21.87 23.73 47.08
CA ASN A 285 21.83 23.84 48.55
C ASN A 285 21.23 25.20 48.92
N LEU A 286 20.13 25.20 49.68
CA LEU A 286 19.41 26.39 50.11
C LEU A 286 19.84 26.87 51.51
N THR A 287 20.93 26.32 52.05
CA THR A 287 21.36 26.53 53.44
C THR A 287 22.78 27.07 53.52
N ASN A 288 23.11 27.60 54.70
CA ASN A 288 24.45 28.03 55.07
C ASN A 288 25.34 26.88 55.63
N GLN A 289 24.91 25.62 55.52
CA GLN A 289 25.65 24.45 56.01
C GLN A 289 26.00 23.51 54.86
N PHE A 290 27.00 22.66 55.06
CA PHE A 290 27.29 21.57 54.13
C PHE A 290 26.16 20.53 54.16
N ILE A 291 25.78 20.05 52.97
CA ILE A 291 24.82 18.95 52.81
C ILE A 291 25.54 17.79 52.14
N ASN A 292 25.45 16.60 52.71
CA ASN A 292 25.91 15.38 52.06
C ASN A 292 24.74 14.73 51.33
N ILE A 293 24.83 14.64 50.01
CA ILE A 293 23.91 13.86 49.19
C ILE A 293 24.37 12.42 49.23
N ASN A 294 23.58 11.55 49.86
CA ASN A 294 23.91 10.14 50.04
C ASN A 294 23.58 9.35 48.76
N ASN A 295 22.42 9.63 48.15
CA ASN A 295 22.00 9.08 46.88
C ASN A 295 20.95 10.00 46.22
N ILE A 296 20.99 10.11 44.89
CA ILE A 296 19.91 10.65 44.06
C ILE A 296 19.50 9.56 43.10
N SER A 297 18.24 9.16 43.18
CA SER A 297 17.60 8.27 42.23
C SER A 297 16.60 9.04 41.37
N PHE A 298 16.54 8.74 40.08
CA PHE A 298 15.47 9.21 39.20
C PHE A 298 14.73 8.03 38.57
N TYR A 299 13.45 8.25 38.32
CA TYR A 299 12.53 7.28 37.70
C TYR A 299 12.03 7.85 36.38
N TYR A 300 12.12 7.08 35.29
CA TYR A 300 11.68 7.50 33.95
C TYR A 300 11.15 6.31 33.14
N GLY A 301 9.94 5.85 33.47
CA GLY A 301 9.32 4.68 32.82
C GLY A 301 10.16 3.39 32.92
N LYS A 302 9.68 2.31 32.27
CA LYS A 302 10.41 1.04 32.17
C LYS A 302 11.29 1.05 30.92
N ASP A 303 12.57 0.73 31.04
CA ASP A 303 13.39 0.44 29.87
C ASP A 303 12.95 -0.89 29.19
N SER A 304 13.54 -1.23 28.03
CA SER A 304 13.26 -2.49 27.33
C SER A 304 13.54 -3.76 28.15
N LYS A 305 14.26 -3.63 29.27
CA LYS A 305 14.66 -4.72 30.18
C LYS A 305 13.87 -4.70 31.50
N GLY A 306 12.95 -3.73 31.68
CA GLY A 306 12.13 -3.59 32.88
C GLY A 306 12.81 -2.88 34.05
N ASN A 307 13.92 -2.18 33.84
CA ASN A 307 14.55 -1.36 34.88
C ASN A 307 13.90 0.02 34.93
N ASP A 308 13.73 0.52 36.16
CA ASP A 308 12.90 1.67 36.48
C ASP A 308 13.68 2.83 37.13
N ILE A 309 14.86 2.55 37.72
CA ILE A 309 15.54 3.47 38.63
C ILE A 309 17.03 3.57 38.28
N TYR A 310 17.50 4.81 38.13
CA TYR A 310 18.90 5.15 37.94
C TYR A 310 19.38 5.97 39.12
N SER A 311 20.57 5.67 39.64
CA SER A 311 21.12 6.31 40.84
C SER A 311 22.49 6.91 40.58
N THR A 312 22.80 8.05 41.19
CA THR A 312 24.12 8.68 41.14
C THR A 312 24.93 8.41 42.41
N GLU A 313 26.25 8.50 42.31
CA GLU A 313 27.14 8.42 43.47
C GLU A 313 26.92 9.56 44.48
N SER A 314 27.37 9.35 45.71
CA SER A 314 27.27 10.33 46.79
C SER A 314 28.25 11.50 46.58
N PHE A 315 27.86 12.68 47.07
CA PHE A 315 28.73 13.87 47.04
C PHE A 315 28.28 14.92 48.05
N THR A 316 29.17 15.86 48.35
CA THR A 316 28.89 16.98 49.25
C THR A 316 28.56 18.27 48.48
N LEU A 317 27.57 19.01 48.95
CA LEU A 317 27.19 20.33 48.48
C LEU A 317 27.62 21.41 49.50
N PRO A 318 28.52 22.32 49.12
CA PRO A 318 28.85 23.49 49.93
C PRO A 318 27.65 24.40 50.23
N PRO A 319 27.73 25.23 51.29
CA PRO A 319 26.73 26.26 51.58
C PRO A 319 26.34 27.10 50.36
N ASN A 320 25.05 27.33 50.15
CA ASN A 320 24.48 28.14 49.06
C ASN A 320 24.97 27.80 47.64
N SER A 321 25.47 26.58 47.42
CA SER A 321 26.03 26.16 46.13
C SER A 321 24.99 25.53 45.21
N ILE A 322 25.33 25.47 43.92
CA ILE A 322 24.57 24.75 42.89
C ILE A 322 25.53 23.78 42.20
N LYS A 323 25.12 22.54 42.03
CA LYS A 323 25.85 21.53 41.25
C LYS A 323 25.01 21.09 40.06
N GLY A 324 25.59 21.14 38.86
CA GLY A 324 25.02 20.53 37.65
C GLY A 324 25.37 19.05 37.58
N LEU A 325 24.42 18.22 37.16
CA LEU A 325 24.55 16.78 37.04
C LEU A 325 23.87 16.33 35.75
N SER A 326 24.37 15.24 35.17
CA SER A 326 23.79 14.63 33.99
C SER A 326 23.14 13.30 34.34
N PHE A 327 22.17 12.89 33.52
CA PHE A 327 21.50 11.62 33.65
C PHE A 327 21.24 11.02 32.27
N THR A 328 21.37 9.70 32.18
CA THR A 328 21.15 8.95 30.94
C THR A 328 19.78 8.31 30.96
N HIS A 329 19.03 8.52 29.88
CA HIS A 329 17.73 7.92 29.66
C HIS A 329 17.86 6.69 28.75
N PRO A 330 16.99 5.68 28.90
CA PRO A 330 16.94 4.57 27.96
C PRO A 330 16.43 5.04 26.60
N GLN A 331 17.11 4.63 25.52
CA GLN A 331 16.72 4.96 24.13
C GLN A 331 15.36 4.36 23.73
N TYR A 332 14.94 3.30 24.41
CA TYR A 332 13.68 2.61 24.19
C TYR A 332 12.94 2.48 25.52
N VAL A 333 11.92 3.31 25.69
CA VAL A 333 11.02 3.23 26.84
C VAL A 333 9.81 2.38 26.46
N LEU A 334 9.60 1.32 27.24
CA LEU A 334 8.36 0.56 27.21
C LEU A 334 7.34 1.27 28.08
N TYR A 335 6.34 1.86 27.42
CA TYR A 335 5.22 2.45 28.11
C TYR A 335 4.19 1.37 28.44
N ASP A 336 4.03 1.11 29.73
CA ASP A 336 2.93 0.29 30.25
C ASP A 336 1.59 0.97 29.89
N LYS A 337 0.54 0.17 29.71
CA LYS A 337 -0.70 0.45 28.94
C LYS A 337 -1.45 1.75 29.31
N GLY A 338 -0.91 2.92 28.98
CA GLY A 338 -1.54 4.19 29.30
C GLY A 338 -0.91 5.41 28.62
N PRO A 339 -1.66 6.52 28.50
CA PRO A 339 -1.22 7.71 27.76
C PRO A 339 -0.19 8.57 28.50
N HIS A 340 0.38 8.06 29.60
CA HIS A 340 1.20 8.87 30.49
C HIS A 340 2.53 8.22 30.85
N VAL A 341 3.49 9.08 31.14
CA VAL A 341 4.83 8.75 31.62
C VAL A 341 5.00 9.34 33.00
N ASN A 342 5.44 8.52 33.94
CA ASN A 342 5.84 9.01 35.25
C ASN A 342 7.32 9.39 35.21
N PHE A 343 7.63 10.60 35.68
CA PHE A 343 9.01 11.05 35.87
C PHE A 343 9.16 11.73 37.22
N GLY A 344 10.27 11.45 37.90
CA GLY A 344 10.54 12.06 39.19
C GLY A 344 11.91 11.75 39.75
N PHE A 345 12.18 12.37 40.90
CA PHE A 345 13.40 12.16 41.67
C PHE A 345 13.05 11.69 43.09
N ALA A 346 13.94 10.88 43.66
CA ALA A 346 14.01 10.55 45.08
C ALA A 346 15.46 10.79 45.55
N VAL A 347 15.62 11.55 46.63
CA VAL A 347 16.93 12.00 47.14
C VAL A 347 17.03 11.65 48.61
N ASN A 348 18.11 10.99 48.98
CA ASN A 348 18.52 10.80 50.37
C ASN A 348 19.71 11.71 50.66
N TYR A 349 19.60 12.55 51.68
CA TYR A 349 20.63 13.51 52.02
C TYR A 349 20.72 13.77 53.53
N SER A 350 21.86 14.28 53.98
CA SER A 350 22.10 14.59 55.39
C SER A 350 22.66 16.00 55.60
N ILE A 351 22.25 16.59 56.73
CA ILE A 351 22.71 17.91 57.19
C ILE A 351 22.95 17.84 58.71
N GLY A 352 24.21 18.03 59.12
CA GLY A 352 24.63 17.74 60.49
C GLY A 352 24.37 16.27 60.84
N THR A 353 23.60 16.02 61.90
CA THR A 353 23.21 14.66 62.34
C THR A 353 21.88 14.18 61.78
N LYS A 354 21.20 15.00 60.97
CA LYS A 354 19.87 14.69 60.42
C LYS A 354 19.99 14.03 59.06
N ASN A 355 19.34 12.88 58.91
CA ASN A 355 19.10 12.21 57.63
C ASN A 355 17.69 12.53 57.13
N LEU A 356 17.56 12.82 55.84
CA LEU A 356 16.35 13.35 55.22
C LEU A 356 16.13 12.69 53.86
N GLU A 357 14.86 12.63 53.47
CA GLU A 357 14.43 12.09 52.18
C GLU A 357 13.47 13.07 51.51
N ALA A 358 13.66 13.28 50.21
CA ALA A 358 12.77 14.11 49.41
C ALA A 358 12.43 13.39 48.10
N TYR A 359 11.16 13.33 47.75
CA TYR A 359 10.71 12.74 46.49
C TYR A 359 9.55 13.51 45.86
N LYS A 360 9.50 13.50 44.53
CA LYS A 360 8.37 14.01 43.75
C LYS A 360 8.31 13.25 42.44
N VAL A 361 7.10 12.91 42.00
CA VAL A 361 6.84 12.27 40.71
C VAL A 361 5.70 13.01 40.03
N ASN A 362 5.95 13.46 38.80
CA ASN A 362 4.97 14.07 37.92
C ASN A 362 4.53 13.06 36.87
N LYS A 363 3.28 13.20 36.43
CA LYS A 363 2.69 12.38 35.37
C LYS A 363 2.50 13.23 34.13
N TYR A 364 3.25 12.92 33.08
CA TYR A 364 3.27 13.64 31.81
C TYR A 364 2.52 12.87 30.74
N LEU A 365 2.07 13.54 29.68
CA LEU A 365 1.47 12.85 28.53
C LEU A 365 2.58 12.27 27.65
N ILE A 366 2.46 11.00 27.24
CA ILE A 366 3.46 10.34 26.37
C ILE A 366 3.69 11.12 25.08
N THR A 367 2.68 11.82 24.54
CA THR A 367 2.80 12.65 23.33
C THR A 367 3.73 13.83 23.47
N GLU A 368 4.06 14.27 24.69
CA GLU A 368 5.07 15.28 24.94
C GLU A 368 6.49 14.76 24.67
N PHE A 369 6.66 13.45 24.61
CA PHE A 369 7.95 12.76 24.41
C PHE A 369 8.11 12.17 23.00
N ILE A 370 7.06 12.15 22.17
CA ILE A 370 7.13 11.58 20.84
C ILE A 370 7.62 12.63 19.86
N LYS A 371 8.74 12.36 19.19
CA LYS A 371 9.17 13.13 18.02
C LYS A 371 9.20 12.21 16.79
N TYR A 372 8.53 12.65 15.74
CA TYR A 372 8.51 11.95 14.47
C TYR A 372 9.74 12.37 13.66
N GLU A 373 10.77 11.51 13.65
CA GLU A 373 11.82 11.62 12.65
C GLU A 373 11.23 11.26 11.29
N LYS A 374 11.37 12.19 10.33
CA LYS A 374 11.00 11.97 8.94
C LYS A 374 12.15 11.18 8.31
N TYR A 375 12.04 9.85 8.30
CA TYR A 375 12.98 8.98 7.59
C TYR A 375 12.78 9.09 6.09
#